data_AF-A0A938KGK2-F1
#
_entry.id   AF-A0A938KGK2-F1
#
_cell.length_a   1.000
_cell.length_b   1.000
_cell.length_c   1.000
_cell.angle_alpha   90.00
_cell.angle_beta   90.00
_cell.angle_gamma   90.00
#
_symmetry.space_group_name_H-M   'P 1'
#
loop_
_entity.id
_entity.type
_entity.pdbx_description
1 polymer ?
#
loop_
_entity_poly.entity_id
_entity_poly.type
_entity_poly.pdbx_seq_one_letter_code
_entity_poly.pdbx_strand_id
1 'polypeptide(L)'
;LDTIARIRARSFKASHRNLTGQNNPPLSTPWSGLRDARYTPFRIPLPGDLAVTEIHYNPDPPSTAELAVNPGWDSGSFEFVELFNVSGTTLDLFGCRFTKGIQFQFASNAPSVLPPGARFLLVADSAAFVQRYGIRPEVAGVYQNALANDGDSLRLENFHGIELFDFSYNDSWYPVTDGLGYSLVLRHSALPEAVWDERTSWRASALSRGSPGSEDPLPVPLPLVVVNEVLTHTDLPQLDAIELHNPGNSPAPIGGWWISDDRGVPSKYRLPTGTEIPAGGYLAIDESAFNRGDAGAAAFRFSALGDEVWLFAADASGAVLPYSHGFDFGAAQNGVSFGRYINSVGQEMFPAQASLTLGAANSRPRVGPVVLNEIHYHPPDILSGTNRLDNTQDEFIELHNLFGGFVRCTVSNEFLDPKGRRGLCVSAKHTDACQRIYPGRWIRPCDQPGGINRFSQQISGAFGGCGARAVFWKAGQLIGSRGSGATGWSGDAAGHQRRLCAVYPHGPGSILPGQPMGNKRGWVRPLAPEERALSFRGRPQRLVHHHAHSRTKKRLRPDRLGWRRHDR
;
A
#
# COMPACT_ATOMS: atom_id res chain seq x y z
N LEU A 1 2.42 26.55 -39.49
CA LEU A 1 3.10 27.73 -38.91
C LEU A 1 3.36 27.34 -37.47
N ASP A 2 4.42 26.55 -37.26
CA ASP A 2 4.58 25.73 -36.05
C ASP A 2 5.64 26.36 -35.15
N THR A 3 5.64 27.69 -35.10
CA THR A 3 6.68 28.48 -34.44
C THR A 3 6.11 29.17 -33.21
N ILE A 4 6.69 28.86 -32.05
CA ILE A 4 6.47 29.61 -30.82
C ILE A 4 7.09 31.01 -31.00
N ALA A 5 6.33 32.04 -30.68
CA ALA A 5 6.78 33.43 -30.78
C ALA A 5 6.87 34.07 -29.39
N ARG A 6 7.96 34.79 -29.14
CA ARG A 6 8.11 35.64 -27.95
C ARG A 6 7.96 37.10 -28.37
N ILE A 7 6.89 37.74 -27.91
CA ILE A 7 6.59 39.14 -28.21
C ILE A 7 7.03 39.98 -27.01
N ARG A 8 8.04 40.82 -27.24
CA ARG A 8 8.51 41.82 -26.28
C ARG A 8 8.04 43.21 -26.72
N ALA A 9 7.26 43.87 -25.87
CA ALA A 9 6.67 45.17 -26.18
C ALA A 9 6.87 46.16 -25.02
N ARG A 10 7.00 47.44 -25.36
CA ARG A 10 6.96 48.58 -24.43
C ARG A 10 6.10 49.66 -25.05
N SER A 11 5.32 50.35 -24.23
CA SER A 11 4.56 51.52 -24.67
C SER A 11 5.44 52.77 -24.56
N PHE A 12 5.50 53.56 -25.62
CA PHE A 12 6.23 54.83 -25.63
C PHE A 12 5.27 55.98 -25.30
N LYS A 13 5.63 56.82 -24.33
CA LYS A 13 4.90 58.05 -24.00
C LYS A 13 5.81 59.26 -24.20
N ALA A 14 5.69 59.90 -25.37
CA ALA A 14 6.48 61.07 -25.75
C ALA A 14 6.37 62.25 -24.77
N SER A 15 5.20 62.38 -24.11
CA SER A 15 4.91 63.46 -23.15
C SER A 15 5.31 63.13 -21.71
N HIS A 16 5.95 62.00 -21.44
CA HIS A 16 6.36 61.64 -20.08
C HIS A 16 7.42 62.63 -19.58
N ARG A 17 7.10 63.37 -18.50
CA ARG A 17 8.00 64.30 -17.82
C ARG A 17 8.18 63.85 -16.37
N ASN A 18 9.40 63.96 -15.87
CA ASN A 18 9.74 63.51 -14.51
C ASN A 18 9.15 64.44 -13.44
N LEU A 19 8.74 63.86 -12.32
CA LEU A 19 8.59 64.58 -11.07
C LEU A 19 9.88 64.39 -10.26
N THR A 20 10.86 65.26 -10.47
CA THR A 20 12.09 65.29 -9.65
C THR A 20 11.86 66.20 -8.45
N GLY A 21 11.79 65.61 -7.25
CA GLY A 21 11.86 66.32 -5.97
C GLY A 21 13.20 66.06 -5.28
N GLN A 22 13.52 66.84 -4.24
CA GLN A 22 14.83 66.89 -3.57
C GLN A 22 15.34 65.54 -3.01
N ASN A 23 14.48 64.52 -2.91
CA ASN A 23 14.80 63.17 -2.38
C ASN A 23 14.61 62.02 -3.38
N ASN A 24 14.45 62.27 -4.70
CA ASN A 24 14.15 61.20 -5.67
C ASN A 24 15.22 61.09 -6.78
N PRO A 25 16.02 60.01 -6.85
CA PRO A 25 17.04 59.87 -7.88
C PRO A 25 16.42 59.72 -9.29
N PRO A 26 17.08 60.23 -10.35
CA PRO A 26 16.52 60.26 -11.68
C PRO A 26 16.61 58.88 -12.35
N LEU A 27 15.53 58.11 -12.30
CA LEU A 27 15.28 57.04 -13.26
C LEU A 27 14.15 57.50 -14.18
N SER A 28 14.49 58.03 -15.36
CA SER A 28 13.49 58.45 -16.33
C SER A 28 13.67 57.81 -17.69
N THR A 29 12.66 57.05 -18.08
CA THR A 29 12.52 56.53 -19.44
C THR A 29 11.12 56.89 -19.95
N PRO A 30 10.98 57.37 -21.21
CA PRO A 30 9.67 57.57 -21.83
C PRO A 30 8.99 56.26 -22.23
N TRP A 31 9.66 55.12 -22.02
CA TRP A 31 9.12 53.79 -22.26
C TRP A 31 8.52 53.20 -20.98
N SER A 32 7.39 52.51 -21.11
CA SER A 32 6.87 51.66 -20.04
C SER A 32 7.87 50.56 -19.67
N GLY A 33 7.59 49.86 -18.56
CA GLY A 33 8.22 48.57 -18.29
C GLY A 33 8.05 47.61 -19.47
N LEU A 34 9.04 46.73 -19.66
CA LEU A 34 8.99 45.66 -20.66
C LEU A 34 7.82 44.72 -20.36
N ARG A 35 6.95 44.51 -21.35
CA ARG A 35 5.99 43.41 -21.38
C ARG A 35 6.54 42.32 -22.27
N ASP A 36 6.44 41.08 -21.81
CA ASP A 36 6.93 39.90 -22.52
C ASP A 36 5.79 38.88 -22.53
N ALA A 37 5.45 38.37 -23.71
CA ALA A 37 4.38 37.40 -23.92
C ALA A 37 4.88 36.27 -24.82
N ARG A 38 4.56 35.02 -24.46
CA ARG A 38 4.84 33.83 -25.26
C ARG A 38 3.55 33.39 -25.94
N TYR A 39 3.59 33.24 -27.26
CA TYR A 39 2.51 32.73 -28.08
C TYR A 39 2.91 31.37 -28.63
N THR A 40 2.00 30.42 -28.52
CA THR A 40 2.19 29.05 -29.01
C THR A 40 1.02 28.66 -29.91
N PRO A 41 1.27 28.00 -31.06
CA PRO A 41 0.21 27.42 -31.88
C PRO A 41 -0.26 26.06 -31.31
N PHE A 42 0.48 25.50 -30.36
CA PHE A 42 0.19 24.20 -29.77
C PHE A 42 -0.81 24.34 -28.62
N ARG A 43 -1.50 23.23 -28.35
CA ARG A 43 -2.56 23.20 -27.35
C ARG A 43 -1.95 23.14 -25.94
N ILE A 44 -2.54 23.88 -25.00
CA ILE A 44 -2.24 23.76 -23.57
C ILE A 44 -2.86 22.45 -23.06
N PRO A 45 -2.14 21.65 -22.27
CA PRO A 45 -2.68 20.42 -21.71
C PRO A 45 -3.88 20.66 -20.77
N LEU A 46 -4.82 19.72 -20.80
CA LEU A 46 -5.99 19.57 -19.95
C LEU A 46 -5.94 18.18 -19.25
N PRO A 47 -6.73 17.96 -18.19
CA PRO A 47 -6.88 16.63 -17.59
C PRO A 47 -7.10 15.53 -18.64
N GLY A 48 -6.35 14.43 -18.53
CA GLY A 48 -6.43 13.27 -19.44
C GLY A 48 -5.54 13.36 -20.70
N ASP A 49 -4.86 14.48 -20.94
CA ASP A 49 -3.91 14.59 -22.06
C ASP A 49 -2.54 13.95 -21.79
N LEU A 50 -2.14 13.88 -20.51
CA LEU A 50 -0.85 13.38 -20.06
C LEU A 50 -1.03 12.17 -19.16
N ALA A 51 -0.13 11.20 -19.31
CA ALA A 51 0.06 10.10 -18.37
C ALA A 51 1.42 10.22 -17.67
N VAL A 52 1.50 9.86 -16.39
CA VAL A 52 2.77 9.44 -15.78
C VAL A 52 2.94 7.96 -16.10
N THR A 53 3.92 7.60 -16.93
CA THR A 53 4.08 6.24 -17.44
C THR A 53 5.11 5.42 -16.67
N GLU A 54 6.09 6.07 -16.07
CA GLU A 54 7.15 5.41 -15.32
C GLU A 54 7.67 6.31 -14.18
N ILE A 55 7.89 5.72 -13.01
CA ILE A 55 8.46 6.38 -11.82
C ILE A 55 9.53 5.45 -11.26
N HIS A 56 10.76 5.93 -11.17
CA HIS A 56 11.86 5.20 -10.53
C HIS A 56 12.23 5.92 -9.23
N TYR A 57 11.41 5.72 -8.20
CA TYR A 57 11.49 6.50 -6.95
C TYR A 57 12.59 6.03 -6.00
N ASN A 58 13.01 4.77 -6.06
CA ASN A 58 14.16 4.28 -5.29
C ASN A 58 14.99 3.31 -6.13
N PRO A 59 15.94 3.83 -6.94
CA PRO A 59 16.78 3.00 -7.79
C PRO A 59 17.77 2.09 -7.05
N ASP A 60 18.29 1.09 -7.76
CA ASP A 60 19.42 0.30 -7.27
C ASP A 60 20.64 1.19 -6.99
N PRO A 61 21.42 0.87 -5.94
CA PRO A 61 22.60 1.64 -5.58
C PRO A 61 23.56 1.82 -6.76
N PRO A 62 24.32 2.93 -6.80
CA PRO A 62 25.35 3.11 -7.82
C PRO A 62 26.37 1.97 -7.82
N SER A 63 26.66 1.51 -9.04
CA SER A 63 27.70 0.52 -9.29
C SER A 63 29.09 1.09 -8.97
N THR A 64 30.07 0.21 -8.78
CA THR A 64 31.47 0.62 -8.58
C THR A 64 32.00 1.50 -9.73
N ALA A 65 31.54 1.27 -10.96
CA ALA A 65 31.91 2.09 -12.12
C ALA A 65 31.27 3.50 -12.07
N GLU A 66 30.04 3.62 -11.60
CA GLU A 66 29.37 4.91 -11.42
C GLU A 66 30.03 5.71 -10.27
N LEU A 67 30.33 5.07 -9.14
CA LEU A 67 31.04 5.70 -8.01
C LEU A 67 32.47 6.13 -8.35
N ALA A 68 33.13 5.44 -9.29
CA ALA A 68 34.44 5.86 -9.78
C ALA A 68 34.38 7.19 -10.56
N VAL A 69 33.24 7.52 -11.18
CA VAL A 69 33.01 8.81 -11.85
C VAL A 69 32.66 9.90 -10.84
N ASN A 70 31.72 9.60 -9.93
CA ASN A 70 31.37 10.50 -8.83
C ASN A 70 31.04 9.70 -7.56
N PRO A 71 31.91 9.73 -6.54
CA PRO A 71 31.70 9.01 -5.28
C PRO A 71 30.51 9.54 -4.45
N GLY A 72 29.97 10.71 -4.78
CA GLY A 72 28.85 11.32 -4.08
C GLY A 72 27.47 10.88 -4.57
N TRP A 73 27.39 10.06 -5.63
CA TRP A 73 26.12 9.53 -6.08
C TRP A 73 25.58 8.45 -5.16
N ASP A 74 24.27 8.44 -5.01
CA ASP A 74 23.47 7.47 -4.26
C ASP A 74 22.30 6.98 -5.14
N SER A 75 21.41 6.14 -4.58
CA SER A 75 20.22 5.67 -5.31
C SER A 75 19.36 6.82 -5.82
N GLY A 76 19.14 7.85 -4.98
CA GLY A 76 18.30 9.02 -5.30
C GLY A 76 18.80 9.80 -6.52
N SER A 77 20.11 9.79 -6.76
CA SER A 77 20.74 10.43 -7.92
C SER A 77 20.22 9.89 -9.28
N PHE A 78 19.66 8.68 -9.32
CA PHE A 78 19.17 8.04 -10.55
C PHE A 78 17.65 8.04 -10.69
N GLU A 79 16.94 8.72 -9.79
CA GLU A 79 15.49 8.82 -9.83
C GLU A 79 15.00 9.58 -11.07
N PHE A 80 13.82 9.19 -11.55
CA PHE A 80 13.14 9.91 -12.63
C PHE A 80 11.61 9.73 -12.61
N VAL A 81 10.94 10.67 -13.28
CA VAL A 81 9.51 10.61 -13.63
C VAL A 81 9.36 10.77 -15.14
N GLU A 82 8.58 9.91 -15.76
CA GLU A 82 8.26 9.96 -17.19
C GLU A 82 6.84 10.47 -17.44
N LEU A 83 6.71 11.51 -18.27
CA LEU A 83 5.45 12.03 -18.78
C LEU A 83 5.25 11.60 -20.22
N PHE A 84 4.05 11.14 -20.56
CA PHE A 84 3.68 10.70 -21.90
C PHE A 84 2.46 11.48 -22.40
N ASN A 85 2.51 11.96 -23.65
CA ASN A 85 1.36 12.59 -24.30
C ASN A 85 0.41 11.52 -24.85
N VAL A 86 -0.69 11.30 -24.14
CA VAL A 86 -1.76 10.36 -24.51
C VAL A 86 -2.69 10.97 -25.58
N SER A 87 -2.71 12.30 -25.68
CA SER A 87 -3.58 13.00 -26.63
C SER A 87 -3.14 12.79 -28.09
N GLY A 88 -4.08 12.96 -29.02
CA GLY A 88 -3.80 12.97 -30.46
C GLY A 88 -3.20 14.27 -30.99
N THR A 89 -2.82 15.21 -30.12
CA THR A 89 -2.36 16.56 -30.51
C THR A 89 -1.04 16.94 -29.85
N THR A 90 -0.23 17.77 -30.52
CA THR A 90 0.98 18.32 -29.91
C THR A 90 0.61 19.26 -28.76
N LEU A 91 1.17 18.99 -27.59
CA LEU A 91 0.97 19.78 -26.38
C LEU A 91 2.12 20.76 -26.17
N ASP A 92 1.82 21.88 -25.54
CA ASP A 92 2.81 22.80 -25.01
C ASP A 92 2.70 22.89 -23.50
N LEU A 93 3.66 22.26 -22.84
CA LEU A 93 3.77 22.14 -21.40
C LEU A 93 4.33 23.42 -20.76
N PHE A 94 4.68 24.47 -21.51
CA PHE A 94 5.24 25.68 -20.93
C PHE A 94 4.36 26.24 -19.81
N GLY A 95 4.98 26.48 -18.66
CA GLY A 95 4.31 26.97 -17.46
C GLY A 95 3.62 25.88 -16.63
N CYS A 96 3.55 24.63 -17.11
CA CYS A 96 3.15 23.51 -16.28
C CYS A 96 4.17 23.32 -15.16
N ARG A 97 3.71 23.01 -13.95
CA ARG A 97 4.54 22.89 -12.76
C ARG A 97 4.05 21.81 -11.82
N PHE A 98 4.98 21.07 -11.24
CA PHE A 98 4.68 20.19 -10.12
C PHE A 98 4.44 21.02 -8.86
N THR A 99 3.36 20.73 -8.14
CA THR A 99 2.98 21.41 -6.88
C THR A 99 2.98 20.48 -5.67
N LYS A 100 3.17 19.16 -5.87
CA LYS A 100 3.43 18.15 -4.83
C LYS A 100 4.50 17.16 -5.29
N GLY A 101 5.22 16.58 -4.31
CA GLY A 101 6.35 15.68 -4.51
C GLY A 101 7.60 16.44 -4.95
N ILE A 102 7.94 16.34 -6.23
CA ILE A 102 9.07 17.05 -6.84
C ILE A 102 8.77 18.53 -7.13
N GLN A 103 9.81 19.34 -7.26
CA GLN A 103 9.73 20.73 -7.71
C GLN A 103 10.30 20.85 -9.12
N PHE A 104 9.42 21.05 -10.10
CA PHE A 104 9.81 21.30 -11.48
C PHE A 104 8.81 22.20 -12.19
N GLN A 105 9.29 23.07 -13.07
CA GLN A 105 8.46 23.90 -13.94
C GLN A 105 9.03 23.93 -15.35
N PHE A 106 8.18 23.70 -16.35
CA PHE A 106 8.51 23.85 -17.76
C PHE A 106 8.66 25.34 -18.12
N ALA A 107 9.83 25.90 -17.86
CA ALA A 107 10.17 27.30 -18.14
C ALA A 107 10.89 27.47 -19.49
N SER A 108 11.35 28.69 -19.81
CA SER A 108 11.94 28.99 -21.14
C SER A 108 13.28 28.30 -21.42
N ASN A 109 13.89 27.67 -20.41
CA ASN A 109 15.13 26.90 -20.51
C ASN A 109 14.88 25.38 -20.63
N ALA A 110 13.63 24.92 -20.62
CA ALA A 110 13.25 23.52 -20.79
C ALA A 110 12.48 23.31 -22.11
N PRO A 111 12.67 22.17 -22.80
CA PRO A 111 11.76 21.78 -23.88
C PRO A 111 10.34 21.66 -23.31
N SER A 112 9.38 22.24 -24.01
CA SER A 112 7.97 22.29 -23.58
C SER A 112 7.00 21.73 -24.62
N VAL A 113 7.45 21.51 -25.85
CA VAL A 113 6.61 20.98 -26.93
C VAL A 113 6.68 19.47 -26.92
N LEU A 114 5.57 18.82 -26.64
CA LEU A 114 5.46 17.36 -26.55
C LEU A 114 4.51 16.83 -27.64
N PRO A 115 5.02 16.25 -28.73
CA PRO A 115 4.21 15.65 -29.78
C PRO A 115 3.32 14.49 -29.28
N PRO A 116 2.26 14.09 -30.03
CA PRO A 116 1.46 12.91 -29.71
C PRO A 116 2.33 11.66 -29.57
N GLY A 117 2.14 10.88 -28.51
CA GLY A 117 2.90 9.66 -28.25
C GLY A 117 4.38 9.87 -27.89
N ALA A 118 4.83 11.12 -27.73
CA ALA A 118 6.17 11.42 -27.26
C ALA A 118 6.24 11.45 -25.73
N ARG A 119 7.48 11.40 -25.21
CA ARG A 119 7.79 11.35 -23.78
C ARG A 119 8.69 12.49 -23.37
N PHE A 120 8.54 12.92 -22.11
CA PHE A 120 9.53 13.72 -21.41
C PHE A 120 9.95 13.02 -20.11
N LEU A 121 11.25 13.07 -19.84
CA LEU A 121 11.85 12.60 -18.60
C LEU A 121 12.23 13.80 -17.73
N LEU A 122 11.84 13.75 -16.47
CA LEU A 122 12.34 14.62 -15.41
C LEU A 122 13.23 13.78 -14.50
N VAL A 123 14.47 14.22 -14.29
CA VAL A 123 15.50 13.40 -13.61
C VAL A 123 16.03 14.12 -12.36
N ALA A 124 16.51 13.37 -11.36
CA ALA A 124 17.08 13.95 -10.13
C ALA A 124 18.49 14.56 -10.34
N ASP A 125 19.36 13.86 -11.06
CA ASP A 125 20.70 14.33 -11.45
C ASP A 125 20.97 13.95 -12.90
N SER A 126 21.19 14.96 -13.77
CA SER A 126 21.40 14.73 -15.19
C SER A 126 22.72 14.02 -15.52
N ALA A 127 23.78 14.24 -14.72
CA ALA A 127 25.06 13.59 -14.93
C ALA A 127 25.01 12.12 -14.50
N ALA A 128 24.39 11.83 -13.35
CA ALA A 128 24.15 10.46 -12.89
C ALA A 128 23.26 9.69 -13.89
N PHE A 129 22.15 10.33 -14.31
CA PHE A 129 21.23 9.73 -15.26
C PHE A 129 21.93 9.40 -16.60
N VAL A 130 22.70 10.33 -17.16
CA VAL A 130 23.45 10.08 -18.40
C VAL A 130 24.50 8.98 -18.22
N GLN A 131 25.13 8.88 -17.06
CA GLN A 131 26.08 7.81 -16.77
C GLN A 131 25.41 6.43 -16.81
N ARG A 132 24.20 6.30 -16.26
CA ARG A 132 23.47 5.03 -16.15
C ARG A 132 22.73 4.65 -17.44
N TYR A 133 22.04 5.61 -18.04
CA TYR A 133 21.11 5.37 -19.15
C TYR A 133 21.66 5.84 -20.51
N GLY A 134 22.76 6.57 -20.52
CA GLY A 134 23.27 7.27 -21.69
C GLY A 134 22.50 8.56 -21.98
N ILE A 135 22.91 9.28 -23.02
CA ILE A 135 22.22 10.50 -23.46
C ILE A 135 20.83 10.14 -23.99
N ARG A 136 19.81 10.84 -23.49
CA ARG A 136 18.41 10.69 -23.89
C ARG A 136 17.84 12.05 -24.31
N PRO A 137 17.38 12.23 -25.58
CA PRO A 137 16.77 13.49 -26.02
C PRO A 137 15.44 13.80 -25.30
N GLU A 138 14.83 12.81 -24.64
CA GLU A 138 13.59 12.95 -23.89
C GLU A 138 13.77 13.70 -22.55
N VAL A 139 15.01 13.87 -22.05
CA VAL A 139 15.26 14.59 -20.79
C VAL A 139 14.86 16.06 -20.93
N ALA A 140 13.77 16.43 -20.28
CA ALA A 140 13.23 17.78 -20.29
C ALA A 140 13.83 18.67 -19.19
N GLY A 141 14.38 18.08 -18.13
CA GLY A 141 15.14 18.82 -17.15
C GLY A 141 15.37 18.07 -15.85
N VAL A 142 16.06 18.75 -14.94
CA VAL A 142 16.36 18.27 -13.59
C VAL A 142 15.35 18.87 -12.63
N TYR A 143 14.68 18.02 -11.84
CA TYR A 143 13.78 18.49 -10.77
C TYR A 143 14.54 18.74 -9.47
N GLN A 144 13.92 19.49 -8.57
CA GLN A 144 14.39 19.68 -7.19
C GLN A 144 13.50 18.90 -6.22
N ASN A 145 13.94 18.77 -4.96
CA ASN A 145 13.47 17.76 -4.00
C ASN A 145 13.73 16.33 -4.50
N ALA A 146 13.33 15.34 -3.71
CA ALA A 146 13.43 13.93 -4.03
C ALA A 146 12.04 13.30 -4.05
N LEU A 147 11.91 12.20 -4.79
CA LEU A 147 10.77 11.30 -4.62
C LEU A 147 10.90 10.60 -3.26
N ALA A 148 9.80 10.43 -2.53
CA ALA A 148 9.84 9.74 -1.25
C ALA A 148 9.90 8.21 -1.43
N ASN A 149 10.89 7.56 -0.82
CA ASN A 149 11.12 6.12 -0.95
C ASN A 149 9.98 5.26 -0.39
N ASP A 150 9.18 5.76 0.57
CA ASP A 150 8.04 5.07 1.17
C ASP A 150 6.68 5.41 0.51
N GLY A 151 6.71 6.17 -0.60
CA GLY A 151 5.54 6.64 -1.33
C GLY A 151 5.36 8.16 -1.26
N ASP A 152 4.84 8.76 -2.33
CA ASP A 152 4.70 10.21 -2.47
C ASP A 152 3.36 10.58 -3.16
N SER A 153 3.05 11.87 -3.21
CA SER A 153 1.95 12.44 -4.00
C SER A 153 2.51 13.34 -5.11
N LEU A 154 2.17 13.03 -6.36
CA LEU A 154 2.57 13.82 -7.52
C LEU A 154 1.37 14.59 -8.07
N ARG A 155 1.50 15.92 -8.11
CA ARG A 155 0.49 16.83 -8.66
C ARG A 155 1.12 17.75 -9.68
N LEU A 156 0.57 17.77 -10.89
CA LEU A 156 0.97 18.66 -11.97
C LEU A 156 -0.18 19.60 -12.32
N GLU A 157 0.11 20.90 -12.38
CA GLU A 157 -0.84 21.92 -12.84
C GLU A 157 -0.34 22.57 -14.12
N ASN A 158 -1.25 22.97 -15.00
CA ASN A 158 -0.90 23.75 -16.18
C ASN A 158 -0.63 25.24 -15.84
N PHE A 159 -0.28 26.03 -16.85
CA PHE A 159 0.03 27.46 -16.69
C PHE A 159 -1.12 28.30 -16.08
N HIS A 160 -2.38 27.87 -16.22
CA HIS A 160 -3.54 28.53 -15.63
C HIS A 160 -3.88 28.04 -14.21
N GLY A 161 -3.11 27.09 -13.66
CA GLY A 161 -3.39 26.48 -12.36
C GLY A 161 -4.48 25.41 -12.41
N ILE A 162 -4.84 24.90 -13.60
CA ILE A 162 -5.73 23.74 -13.73
C ILE A 162 -4.88 22.50 -13.47
N GLU A 163 -5.32 21.67 -12.53
CA GLU A 163 -4.75 20.36 -12.23
C GLU A 163 -4.84 19.44 -13.46
N LEU A 164 -3.75 18.76 -13.81
CA LEU A 164 -3.70 17.77 -14.89
C LEU A 164 -3.79 16.34 -14.35
N PHE A 165 -3.20 16.11 -13.18
CA PHE A 165 -3.32 14.89 -12.36
C PHE A 165 -2.91 15.20 -10.90
N ASP A 166 -3.42 14.43 -9.94
CA ASP A 166 -3.01 14.43 -8.52
C ASP A 166 -3.21 13.01 -7.95
N PHE A 167 -2.13 12.23 -7.92
CA PHE A 167 -2.16 10.84 -7.48
C PHE A 167 -0.99 10.52 -6.55
N SER A 168 -1.09 9.39 -5.86
CA SER A 168 -0.07 8.86 -4.96
C SER A 168 0.35 7.46 -5.35
N TYR A 169 1.65 7.19 -5.20
CA TYR A 169 2.21 5.84 -5.26
C TYR A 169 2.68 5.39 -3.88
N ASN A 170 2.89 4.08 -3.72
CA ASN A 170 3.37 3.53 -2.45
C ASN A 170 4.34 2.36 -2.67
N ASP A 171 5.40 2.31 -1.85
CA ASP A 171 6.48 1.33 -1.92
C ASP A 171 6.01 -0.12 -1.70
N SER A 172 4.98 -0.32 -0.87
CA SER A 172 4.43 -1.65 -0.58
C SER A 172 3.71 -2.30 -1.76
N TRP A 173 3.45 -1.56 -2.85
CA TRP A 173 2.79 -2.11 -4.03
C TRP A 173 3.64 -3.19 -4.69
N TYR A 174 4.91 -2.92 -4.92
CA TYR A 174 5.83 -3.83 -5.61
C TYR A 174 7.21 -3.69 -4.98
N PRO A 175 7.59 -4.54 -4.00
CA PRO A 175 8.85 -4.41 -3.27
C PRO A 175 10.09 -4.36 -4.16
N VAL A 176 10.06 -5.02 -5.32
CA VAL A 176 11.15 -4.97 -6.30
C VAL A 176 11.39 -3.57 -6.88
N THR A 177 10.44 -2.64 -6.75
CA THR A 177 10.60 -1.25 -7.16
C THR A 177 11.20 -0.33 -6.09
N ASP A 178 11.52 -0.89 -4.91
CA ASP A 178 12.06 -0.17 -3.76
C ASP A 178 13.53 -0.53 -3.54
N GLY A 179 14.44 0.00 -4.36
CA GLY A 179 15.89 -0.17 -4.20
C GLY A 179 16.48 -1.42 -4.86
N LEU A 180 15.65 -2.29 -5.44
CA LEU A 180 16.10 -3.48 -6.19
C LEU A 180 16.24 -3.23 -7.71
N GLY A 181 16.14 -1.96 -8.12
CA GLY A 181 16.42 -1.49 -9.47
C GLY A 181 15.25 -1.55 -10.44
N TYR A 182 14.07 -2.02 -10.05
CA TYR A 182 12.88 -1.88 -10.89
C TYR A 182 12.18 -0.55 -10.64
N SER A 183 11.45 -0.06 -11.64
CA SER A 183 10.63 1.15 -11.59
C SER A 183 9.16 0.78 -11.54
N LEU A 184 8.31 1.70 -11.07
CA LEU A 184 6.86 1.59 -11.21
C LEU A 184 6.45 2.03 -12.61
N VAL A 185 5.78 1.15 -13.33
CA VAL A 185 5.26 1.40 -14.69
C VAL A 185 3.75 1.36 -14.68
N LEU A 186 3.12 2.37 -15.27
CA LEU A 186 1.67 2.39 -15.48
C LEU A 186 1.30 1.32 -16.50
N ARG A 187 0.37 0.42 -16.16
CA ARG A 187 0.05 -0.75 -17.00
C ARG A 187 -0.46 -0.37 -18.38
N HIS A 188 -1.15 0.76 -18.49
CA HIS A 188 -1.68 1.24 -19.75
C HIS A 188 -1.82 2.76 -19.70
N SER A 189 -1.20 3.46 -20.65
CA SER A 189 -1.12 4.92 -20.67
C SER A 189 -2.48 5.62 -20.82
N ALA A 190 -3.50 4.92 -21.34
CA ALA A 190 -4.88 5.41 -21.42
C ALA A 190 -5.74 5.14 -20.17
N LEU A 191 -5.18 4.64 -19.06
CA LEU A 191 -5.96 4.49 -17.83
C LEU A 191 -6.40 5.86 -17.31
N PRO A 192 -7.69 6.02 -16.91
CA PRO A 192 -8.14 7.24 -16.25
C PRO A 192 -7.32 7.54 -15.00
N GLU A 193 -6.98 8.80 -14.79
CA GLU A 193 -6.17 9.24 -13.65
C GLU A 193 -6.78 8.83 -12.29
N ALA A 194 -8.11 8.81 -12.18
CA ALA A 194 -8.84 8.46 -10.96
C ALA A 194 -8.54 7.05 -10.39
N VAL A 195 -7.88 6.17 -11.15
CA VAL A 195 -7.46 4.83 -10.68
C VAL A 195 -5.95 4.72 -10.46
N TRP A 196 -5.17 5.78 -10.67
CA TRP A 196 -3.71 5.72 -10.53
C TRP A 196 -3.26 5.51 -9.08
N ASP A 197 -4.09 5.83 -8.08
CA ASP A 197 -3.85 5.51 -6.66
C ASP A 197 -3.99 4.01 -6.31
N GLU A 198 -4.30 3.17 -7.30
CA GLU A 198 -4.50 1.74 -7.11
C GLU A 198 -3.26 0.95 -7.54
N ARG A 199 -2.77 0.08 -6.66
CA ARG A 199 -1.71 -0.91 -6.97
C ARG A 199 -1.93 -1.60 -8.31
N THR A 200 -3.17 -1.94 -8.64
CA THR A 200 -3.55 -2.65 -9.87
C THR A 200 -3.33 -1.85 -11.15
N SER A 201 -3.26 -0.53 -11.09
CA SER A 201 -2.95 0.34 -12.24
C SER A 201 -1.46 0.30 -12.60
N TRP A 202 -0.61 -0.14 -11.67
CA TRP A 202 0.84 -0.16 -11.81
C TRP A 202 1.38 -1.59 -11.85
N ARG A 203 2.64 -1.71 -12.21
CA ARG A 203 3.47 -2.92 -12.12
C ARG A 203 4.94 -2.51 -11.96
N ALA A 204 5.77 -3.44 -11.53
CA ALA A 204 7.21 -3.31 -11.74
C ALA A 204 7.52 -3.29 -13.25
N SER A 205 8.56 -2.55 -13.66
CA SER A 205 9.10 -2.60 -15.01
C SER A 205 9.56 -4.01 -15.37
N ALA A 206 9.55 -4.31 -16.67
CA ALA A 206 9.99 -5.61 -17.16
C ALA A 206 11.51 -5.73 -17.15
N LEU A 207 12.22 -4.61 -17.25
CA LEU A 207 13.67 -4.53 -17.26
C LEU A 207 14.18 -3.99 -15.92
N SER A 208 15.27 -4.59 -15.43
CA SER A 208 16.05 -3.93 -14.39
C SER A 208 16.51 -2.57 -14.91
N ARG A 209 16.44 -1.57 -14.04
CA ARG A 209 16.66 -0.14 -14.28
C ARG A 209 15.57 0.54 -15.11
N GLY A 210 14.47 -0.13 -15.40
CA GLY A 210 13.34 0.46 -16.11
C GLY A 210 13.60 0.71 -17.60
N SER A 211 12.77 1.56 -18.20
CA SER A 211 12.76 1.82 -19.65
C SER A 211 12.69 3.31 -20.02
N PRO A 212 13.44 4.20 -19.36
CA PRO A 212 13.22 5.64 -19.49
C PRO A 212 13.35 6.13 -20.93
N GLY A 213 12.33 6.88 -21.37
CA GLY A 213 12.21 7.45 -22.71
C GLY A 213 11.61 6.49 -23.73
N SER A 214 11.14 5.31 -23.31
CA SER A 214 10.61 4.26 -24.18
C SER A 214 9.40 3.59 -23.55
N GLU A 215 8.68 2.79 -24.33
CA GLU A 215 7.61 1.95 -23.78
C GLU A 215 8.24 0.76 -23.05
N ASP A 216 7.88 0.55 -21.78
CA ASP A 216 8.34 -0.62 -21.04
C ASP A 216 7.80 -1.89 -21.71
N PRO A 217 8.66 -2.87 -22.04
CA PRO A 217 8.21 -4.10 -22.67
C PRO A 217 7.28 -4.90 -21.73
N LEU A 218 6.58 -5.87 -22.30
CA LEU A 218 5.81 -6.80 -21.47
C LEU A 218 6.77 -7.67 -20.64
N PRO A 219 6.53 -7.84 -19.32
CA PRO A 219 7.35 -8.70 -18.49
C PRO A 219 7.23 -10.16 -18.94
N VAL A 220 8.31 -10.91 -18.77
CA VAL A 220 8.28 -12.36 -18.98
C VAL A 220 7.26 -12.98 -18.03
N PRO A 221 6.34 -13.84 -18.50
CA PRO A 221 5.38 -14.51 -17.63
C PRO A 221 6.11 -15.36 -16.58
N LEU A 222 5.80 -15.12 -15.31
CA LEU A 222 6.30 -15.89 -14.17
C LEU A 222 5.14 -16.67 -13.54
N PRO A 223 5.38 -17.89 -13.03
CA PRO A 223 4.37 -18.59 -12.26
C PRO A 223 3.99 -17.78 -11.01
N LEU A 224 2.71 -17.79 -10.65
CA LEU A 224 2.27 -17.20 -9.39
C LEU A 224 2.61 -18.17 -8.26
N VAL A 225 3.52 -17.78 -7.37
CA VAL A 225 3.85 -18.54 -6.15
C VAL A 225 3.92 -17.59 -4.98
N VAL A 226 3.16 -17.87 -3.94
CA VAL A 226 3.01 -17.01 -2.77
C VAL A 226 3.66 -17.64 -1.55
N VAL A 227 4.19 -16.81 -0.65
CA VAL A 227 4.44 -17.21 0.73
C VAL A 227 3.09 -17.53 1.37
N ASN A 228 2.95 -18.74 1.89
CA ASN A 228 1.68 -19.30 2.34
C ASN A 228 1.59 -19.46 3.86
N GLU A 229 2.63 -19.98 4.50
CA GLU A 229 2.65 -20.18 5.95
C GLU A 229 4.08 -20.08 6.47
N VAL A 230 4.30 -19.44 7.61
CA VAL A 230 5.64 -19.22 8.17
C VAL A 230 5.61 -19.49 9.66
N LEU A 231 6.50 -20.36 10.13
CA LEU A 231 6.71 -20.73 11.52
C LEU A 231 8.07 -20.18 11.97
N THR A 232 8.06 -19.30 12.96
CA THR A 232 9.22 -18.42 13.28
C THR A 232 9.63 -18.47 14.76
N HIS A 233 9.06 -19.41 15.50
CA HIS A 233 9.40 -19.65 16.90
C HIS A 233 9.11 -21.12 17.21
N THR A 234 10.17 -21.88 17.43
CA THR A 234 10.12 -23.33 17.58
C THR A 234 11.02 -23.83 18.69
N ASP A 235 10.67 -24.98 19.25
CA ASP A 235 11.54 -25.81 20.08
C ASP A 235 11.82 -27.13 19.37
N LEU A 236 13.05 -27.64 19.49
CA LEU A 236 13.43 -28.91 18.90
C LEU A 236 12.50 -30.06 19.35
N PRO A 237 12.14 -31.00 18.45
CA PRO A 237 12.70 -31.19 17.11
C PRO A 237 12.08 -30.32 16.01
N GLN A 238 11.13 -29.44 16.34
CA GLN A 238 10.54 -28.52 15.37
C GLN A 238 11.56 -27.44 15.00
N LEU A 239 11.56 -27.04 13.74
CA LEU A 239 12.41 -25.97 13.21
C LEU A 239 11.53 -24.90 12.58
N ASP A 240 12.07 -23.69 12.54
CA ASP A 240 11.45 -22.60 11.80
C ASP A 240 11.30 -22.99 10.33
N ALA A 241 10.22 -22.54 9.70
CA ALA A 241 9.88 -22.96 8.35
C ALA A 241 9.13 -21.89 7.59
N ILE A 242 9.32 -21.90 6.28
CA ILE A 242 8.53 -21.16 5.30
C ILE A 242 7.86 -22.15 4.35
N GLU A 243 6.60 -21.92 4.06
CA GLU A 243 5.86 -22.63 3.04
C GLU A 243 5.52 -21.72 1.88
N LEU A 244 5.76 -22.22 0.67
CA LEU A 244 5.34 -21.63 -0.58
C LEU A 244 4.13 -22.39 -1.13
N HIS A 245 3.19 -21.69 -1.75
CA HIS A 245 2.01 -22.27 -2.40
C HIS A 245 1.89 -21.79 -3.85
N ASN A 246 1.60 -22.74 -4.74
CA ASN A 246 1.23 -22.46 -6.12
C ASN A 246 -0.30 -22.50 -6.25
N PRO A 247 -1.02 -21.37 -6.20
CA PRO A 247 -2.47 -21.33 -6.40
C PRO A 247 -2.90 -21.56 -7.86
N GLY A 248 -1.94 -21.67 -8.79
CA GLY A 248 -2.21 -21.87 -10.21
C GLY A 248 -2.65 -23.28 -10.57
N ASN A 249 -3.15 -23.42 -11.80
CA ASN A 249 -3.62 -24.68 -12.37
C ASN A 249 -2.53 -25.42 -13.18
N SER A 250 -1.28 -24.95 -13.13
CA SER A 250 -0.13 -25.54 -13.81
C SER A 250 1.07 -25.60 -12.85
N PRO A 251 2.02 -26.53 -13.04
CA PRO A 251 3.23 -26.58 -12.24
C PRO A 251 4.02 -25.27 -12.31
N ALA A 252 4.65 -24.88 -11.20
CA ALA A 252 5.42 -23.65 -11.05
C ALA A 252 6.92 -23.98 -10.89
N PRO A 253 7.73 -23.85 -11.96
CA PRO A 253 9.16 -24.04 -11.89
C PRO A 253 9.81 -22.83 -11.20
N ILE A 254 10.17 -22.99 -9.93
CA ILE A 254 10.75 -21.92 -9.08
C ILE A 254 12.21 -22.18 -8.69
N GLY A 255 12.83 -23.23 -9.25
CA GLY A 255 14.24 -23.50 -9.03
C GLY A 255 15.10 -22.28 -9.40
N GLY A 256 15.98 -21.88 -8.48
CA GLY A 256 16.82 -20.69 -8.63
C GLY A 256 16.25 -19.40 -8.05
N TRP A 257 14.97 -19.35 -7.66
CA TRP A 257 14.38 -18.22 -6.95
C TRP A 257 14.98 -18.06 -5.55
N TRP A 258 14.81 -16.89 -4.94
CA TRP A 258 15.39 -16.58 -3.64
C TRP A 258 14.35 -16.47 -2.53
N ILE A 259 14.73 -16.90 -1.34
CA ILE A 259 14.03 -16.64 -0.08
C ILE A 259 14.94 -15.78 0.80
N SER A 260 14.36 -14.78 1.47
CA SER A 260 15.06 -13.88 2.38
C SER A 260 14.18 -13.47 3.55
N ASP A 261 14.81 -13.23 4.70
CA ASP A 261 14.29 -12.49 5.86
C ASP A 261 14.62 -10.99 5.81
N ASP A 262 15.10 -10.50 4.66
CA ASP A 262 15.42 -9.08 4.44
C ASP A 262 15.03 -8.69 3.01
N ARG A 263 14.07 -7.77 2.87
CA ARG A 263 13.58 -7.30 1.56
C ARG A 263 14.64 -6.58 0.75
N GLY A 264 15.57 -5.91 1.41
CA GLY A 264 16.68 -5.17 0.79
C GLY A 264 17.83 -6.07 0.38
N VAL A 265 17.88 -7.31 0.89
CA VAL A 265 18.90 -8.30 0.57
C VAL A 265 18.23 -9.57 0.03
N PRO A 266 17.73 -9.56 -1.23
CA PRO A 266 16.90 -10.64 -1.75
C PRO A 266 17.63 -11.97 -1.90
N SER A 267 18.95 -11.96 -2.13
CA SER A 267 19.72 -13.14 -2.55
C SER A 267 20.32 -13.95 -1.40
N LYS A 268 19.51 -14.32 -0.40
CA LYS A 268 19.97 -15.08 0.79
C LYS A 268 19.97 -16.60 0.60
N TYR A 269 18.79 -17.22 0.47
CA TYR A 269 18.67 -18.66 0.21
C TYR A 269 18.15 -18.93 -1.20
N ARG A 270 18.95 -19.62 -2.03
CA ARG A 270 18.54 -19.98 -3.38
C ARG A 270 17.84 -21.34 -3.40
N LEU A 271 16.64 -21.39 -3.95
CA LEU A 271 15.96 -22.66 -4.20
C LEU A 271 16.80 -23.54 -5.14
N PRO A 272 16.95 -24.84 -4.84
CA PRO A 272 17.69 -25.76 -5.69
C PRO A 272 17.23 -25.73 -7.15
N THR A 273 18.16 -25.94 -8.08
CA THR A 273 17.80 -26.03 -9.50
C THR A 273 16.87 -27.22 -9.72
N GLY A 274 15.79 -27.02 -10.49
CA GLY A 274 14.78 -28.04 -10.74
C GLY A 274 13.65 -28.11 -9.70
N THR A 275 13.65 -27.26 -8.66
CA THR A 275 12.51 -27.14 -7.76
C THR A 275 11.26 -26.69 -8.52
N GLU A 276 10.17 -27.43 -8.35
CA GLU A 276 8.87 -27.18 -8.95
C GLU A 276 7.77 -27.43 -7.92
N ILE A 277 6.76 -26.56 -7.87
CA ILE A 277 5.55 -26.77 -7.07
C ILE A 277 4.41 -27.19 -8.01
N PRO A 278 3.80 -28.36 -7.83
CA PRO A 278 2.62 -28.78 -8.60
C PRO A 278 1.48 -27.76 -8.53
N ALA A 279 0.52 -27.84 -9.46
CA ALA A 279 -0.70 -27.04 -9.40
C ALA A 279 -1.46 -27.27 -8.09
N GLY A 280 -1.80 -26.20 -7.36
CA GLY A 280 -2.39 -26.25 -6.03
C GLY A 280 -1.48 -26.85 -4.95
N GLY A 281 -0.19 -27.05 -5.25
CA GLY A 281 0.76 -27.71 -4.37
C GLY A 281 1.42 -26.75 -3.38
N TYR A 282 2.01 -27.35 -2.34
CA TYR A 282 2.72 -26.66 -1.26
C TYR A 282 4.17 -27.16 -1.19
N LEU A 283 5.09 -26.26 -0.82
CA LEU A 283 6.49 -26.57 -0.58
C LEU A 283 6.93 -25.93 0.73
N ALA A 284 7.07 -26.74 1.77
CA ALA A 284 7.64 -26.34 3.05
C ALA A 284 9.17 -26.51 3.06
N ILE A 285 9.87 -25.51 3.55
CA ILE A 285 11.32 -25.43 3.65
C ILE A 285 11.65 -25.00 5.07
N ASP A 286 12.42 -25.80 5.79
CA ASP A 286 12.79 -25.53 7.18
C ASP A 286 14.17 -24.88 7.31
N GLU A 287 14.48 -24.45 8.53
CA GLU A 287 15.72 -23.78 8.91
C GLU A 287 16.96 -24.61 8.56
N SER A 288 16.86 -25.94 8.54
CA SER A 288 17.97 -26.80 8.14
C SER A 288 18.38 -26.62 6.68
N ALA A 289 17.54 -25.98 5.86
CA ALA A 289 17.83 -25.65 4.47
C ALA A 289 18.38 -24.22 4.31
N PHE A 290 17.72 -23.21 4.87
CA PHE A 290 18.09 -21.79 4.69
C PHE A 290 19.09 -21.26 5.71
N ASN A 291 19.41 -22.02 6.76
CA ASN A 291 20.46 -21.72 7.73
C ASN A 291 21.56 -22.79 7.71
N ARG A 292 21.96 -23.22 6.51
CA ARG A 292 23.12 -24.12 6.36
C ARG A 292 24.38 -23.28 6.54
N GLY A 293 25.21 -23.66 7.50
CA GLY A 293 26.49 -23.00 7.78
C GLY A 293 27.56 -23.24 6.71
N ASP A 294 27.18 -23.56 5.47
CA ASP A 294 28.10 -23.69 4.34
C ASP A 294 28.45 -22.31 3.77
N ALA A 295 29.75 -22.03 3.70
CA ALA A 295 30.31 -20.77 3.26
C ALA A 295 29.95 -20.50 1.78
N GLY A 296 28.88 -19.74 1.54
CA GLY A 296 28.50 -19.28 0.20
C GLY A 296 27.05 -18.81 0.03
N ALA A 297 26.11 -19.29 0.85
CA ALA A 297 24.76 -18.73 0.93
C ALA A 297 24.67 -17.84 2.18
N ALA A 298 23.99 -16.69 2.08
CA ALA A 298 23.75 -15.86 3.25
C ALA A 298 22.67 -16.54 4.11
N ALA A 299 23.12 -17.48 4.95
CA ALA A 299 22.28 -18.17 5.92
C ALA A 299 21.56 -17.15 6.80
N PHE A 300 20.30 -17.44 7.11
CA PHE A 300 19.48 -16.58 7.94
C PHE A 300 18.58 -17.38 8.89
N ARG A 301 17.98 -16.68 9.85
CA ARG A 301 17.07 -17.24 10.86
C ARG A 301 15.94 -16.26 11.09
N PHE A 302 14.73 -16.75 11.26
CA PHE A 302 13.64 -15.88 11.66
C PHE A 302 13.75 -15.52 13.14
N SER A 303 13.46 -14.27 13.46
CA SER A 303 13.35 -13.80 14.84
C SER A 303 11.95 -14.07 15.41
N ALA A 304 11.88 -14.79 16.53
CA ALA A 304 10.65 -14.97 17.30
C ALA A 304 10.04 -13.65 17.84
N LEU A 305 10.80 -12.55 17.82
CA LEU A 305 10.35 -11.21 18.24
C LEU A 305 9.73 -10.39 17.09
N GLY A 306 9.85 -10.87 15.86
CA GLY A 306 9.41 -10.19 14.64
C GLY A 306 10.56 -10.02 13.65
N ASP A 307 10.21 -10.09 12.37
CA ASP A 307 11.11 -10.07 11.22
C ASP A 307 10.30 -9.83 9.94
N GLU A 308 10.92 -10.03 8.77
CA GLU A 308 10.21 -10.15 7.50
C GLU A 308 10.51 -11.46 6.77
N VAL A 309 9.74 -11.76 5.73
CA VAL A 309 9.89 -12.97 4.92
C VAL A 309 9.46 -12.71 3.49
N TRP A 310 10.32 -13.04 2.53
CA TRP A 310 10.16 -12.69 1.13
C TRP A 310 10.60 -13.81 0.21
N LEU A 311 9.81 -14.00 -0.85
CA LEU A 311 10.14 -14.77 -2.04
C LEU A 311 10.43 -13.80 -3.19
N PHE A 312 11.53 -13.99 -3.89
CA PHE A 312 11.90 -13.23 -5.09
C PHE A 312 12.11 -14.18 -6.27
N ALA A 313 11.42 -13.90 -7.38
CA ALA A 313 11.73 -14.58 -8.62
C ALA A 313 13.14 -14.24 -9.08
N ALA A 314 13.82 -15.19 -9.70
CA ALA A 314 15.13 -14.96 -10.28
C ALA A 314 15.34 -15.77 -11.56
N ASP A 315 16.25 -15.29 -12.40
CA ASP A 315 16.67 -16.00 -13.59
C ASP A 315 17.75 -17.07 -13.29
N ALA A 316 18.21 -17.75 -14.34
CA ALA A 316 19.22 -18.80 -14.23
C ALA A 316 20.55 -18.28 -13.66
N SER A 317 20.90 -17.01 -13.90
CA SER A 317 22.11 -16.35 -13.37
C SER A 317 21.98 -15.94 -11.91
N GLY A 318 20.75 -15.91 -11.37
CA GLY A 318 20.45 -15.47 -10.01
C GLY A 318 20.02 -14.01 -9.94
N ALA A 319 19.90 -13.30 -11.07
CA ALA A 319 19.39 -11.95 -11.10
C ALA A 319 17.90 -11.93 -10.72
N VAL A 320 17.53 -11.03 -9.81
CA VAL A 320 16.13 -10.86 -9.36
C VAL A 320 15.28 -10.39 -10.52
N LEU A 321 14.12 -11.02 -10.70
CA LEU A 321 13.10 -10.71 -11.71
C LEU A 321 11.97 -9.85 -11.08
N PRO A 322 11.10 -9.21 -11.88
CA PRO A 322 10.10 -8.26 -11.39
C PRO A 322 8.89 -8.91 -10.70
N TYR A 323 9.13 -9.93 -9.87
CA TYR A 323 8.12 -10.58 -9.03
C TYR A 323 8.68 -10.88 -7.65
N SER A 324 7.94 -10.46 -6.63
CA SER A 324 8.15 -10.84 -5.24
C SER A 324 6.83 -10.99 -4.49
N HIS A 325 6.86 -11.76 -3.41
CA HIS A 325 5.73 -11.91 -2.49
C HIS A 325 6.25 -12.18 -1.08
N GLY A 326 5.64 -11.58 -0.06
CA GLY A 326 6.16 -11.63 1.30
C GLY A 326 5.43 -10.67 2.22
N PHE A 327 5.84 -10.64 3.48
CA PHE A 327 5.24 -9.79 4.51
C PHE A 327 6.18 -9.61 5.71
N ASP A 328 5.94 -8.54 6.47
CA ASP A 328 6.53 -8.33 7.79
C ASP A 328 5.67 -8.99 8.88
N PHE A 329 6.30 -9.54 9.90
CA PHE A 329 5.61 -10.11 11.06
C PHE A 329 6.19 -9.63 12.38
N GLY A 330 5.34 -9.66 13.42
CA GLY A 330 5.75 -9.35 14.79
C GLY A 330 6.05 -10.62 15.59
N ALA A 331 6.28 -10.44 16.89
CA ALA A 331 6.54 -11.55 17.80
C ALA A 331 5.56 -12.74 17.66
N ALA A 332 6.10 -13.95 17.61
CA ALA A 332 5.38 -15.20 17.43
C ALA A 332 5.28 -15.99 18.74
N GLN A 333 4.14 -16.66 18.93
CA GLN A 333 4.04 -17.69 19.98
C GLN A 333 4.73 -18.96 19.48
N ASN A 334 5.46 -19.62 20.38
CA ASN A 334 6.11 -20.90 20.08
C ASN A 334 5.12 -21.91 19.49
N GLY A 335 5.48 -22.50 18.36
CA GLY A 335 4.68 -23.49 17.62
C GLY A 335 3.47 -22.91 16.87
N VAL A 336 3.28 -21.59 16.84
CA VAL A 336 2.18 -20.92 16.13
C VAL A 336 2.71 -20.19 14.91
N SER A 337 2.27 -20.63 13.73
CA SER A 337 2.62 -20.03 12.45
C SER A 337 1.78 -18.80 12.11
N PHE A 338 2.29 -17.95 11.21
CA PHE A 338 1.53 -16.98 10.46
C PHE A 338 1.14 -17.58 9.11
N GLY A 339 -0.14 -17.53 8.76
CA GLY A 339 -0.65 -18.15 7.54
C GLY A 339 -1.42 -17.17 6.69
N ARG A 340 -1.18 -17.20 5.39
CA ARG A 340 -1.88 -16.45 4.37
C ARG A 340 -3.39 -16.69 4.47
N TYR A 341 -4.14 -15.61 4.58
CA TYR A 341 -5.59 -15.59 4.66
C TYR A 341 -6.13 -14.46 3.78
N ILE A 342 -7.02 -14.79 2.86
CA ILE A 342 -7.74 -13.81 2.06
C ILE A 342 -9.10 -13.58 2.70
N ASN A 343 -9.37 -12.34 3.11
CA ASN A 343 -10.65 -11.99 3.71
C ASN A 343 -11.77 -11.85 2.65
N SER A 344 -13.00 -11.60 3.10
CA SER A 344 -14.18 -11.54 2.22
C SER A 344 -14.15 -10.41 1.19
N VAL A 345 -13.28 -9.40 1.37
CA VAL A 345 -13.09 -8.29 0.43
C VAL A 345 -11.82 -8.46 -0.43
N GLY A 346 -11.19 -9.64 -0.38
CA GLY A 346 -10.02 -9.96 -1.21
C GLY A 346 -8.69 -9.42 -0.67
N GLN A 347 -8.65 -8.87 0.54
CA GLN A 347 -7.40 -8.42 1.15
C GLN A 347 -6.63 -9.60 1.71
N GLU A 348 -5.34 -9.61 1.44
CA GLU A 348 -4.40 -10.59 1.96
C GLU A 348 -3.90 -10.19 3.34
N MET A 349 -3.86 -11.17 4.24
CA MET A 349 -3.42 -11.03 5.62
C MET A 349 -2.61 -12.25 6.03
N PHE A 350 -1.74 -12.10 7.03
CA PHE A 350 -0.96 -13.20 7.60
C PHE A 350 -1.18 -13.31 9.12
N PRO A 351 -2.40 -13.63 9.58
CA PRO A 351 -2.65 -13.80 11.00
C PRO A 351 -2.01 -15.09 11.53
N ALA A 352 -1.78 -15.10 12.85
CA ALA A 352 -1.47 -16.31 13.60
C ALA A 352 -2.53 -17.38 13.31
N GLN A 353 -2.11 -18.63 13.11
CA GLN A 353 -2.95 -19.74 12.69
C GLN A 353 -3.51 -20.53 13.87
N ALA A 354 -4.73 -21.06 13.72
CA ALA A 354 -5.36 -21.89 14.75
C ALA A 354 -4.64 -23.24 14.92
N SER A 355 -4.01 -23.73 13.86
CA SER A 355 -3.15 -24.91 13.83
C SER A 355 -2.08 -24.75 12.76
N LEU A 356 -0.88 -25.31 13.00
CA LEU A 356 0.17 -25.42 11.99
C LEU A 356 -0.28 -26.35 10.85
N THR A 357 -0.14 -25.91 9.59
CA THR A 357 -0.70 -26.60 8.41
C THR A 357 0.28 -26.81 7.25
N LEU A 358 1.60 -26.87 7.54
CA LEU A 358 2.61 -27.15 6.53
C LEU A 358 2.30 -28.43 5.73
N GLY A 359 2.29 -28.30 4.40
CA GLY A 359 1.96 -29.28 3.38
C GLY A 359 0.48 -29.29 2.97
N ALA A 360 -0.36 -28.41 3.53
CA ALA A 360 -1.81 -28.43 3.34
C ALA A 360 -2.43 -27.03 3.32
N ALA A 361 -3.74 -26.97 3.11
CA ALA A 361 -4.48 -25.71 3.17
C ALA A 361 -4.40 -25.09 4.58
N ASN A 362 -4.14 -23.79 4.63
CA ASN A 362 -4.04 -23.03 5.86
C ASN A 362 -5.28 -23.20 6.75
N SER A 363 -5.03 -23.23 8.06
CA SER A 363 -6.09 -23.16 9.04
C SER A 363 -6.81 -21.80 9.00
N ARG A 364 -7.86 -21.66 9.80
CA ARG A 364 -8.46 -20.34 10.03
C ARG A 364 -7.55 -19.49 10.92
N PRO A 365 -7.65 -18.15 10.83
CA PRO A 365 -6.99 -17.27 11.78
C PRO A 365 -7.30 -17.68 13.23
N ARG A 366 -6.28 -17.66 14.08
CA ARG A 366 -6.41 -17.93 15.51
C ARG A 366 -7.17 -16.78 16.15
N VAL A 367 -8.37 -17.08 16.63
CA VAL A 367 -9.22 -16.12 17.34
C VAL A 367 -9.02 -16.34 18.83
N GLY A 368 -8.63 -15.27 19.54
CA GLY A 368 -8.51 -15.28 20.99
C GLY A 368 -9.89 -15.41 21.66
N PRO A 369 -9.94 -15.70 22.97
CA PRO A 369 -11.21 -15.86 23.69
C PRO A 369 -12.00 -14.54 23.78
N VAL A 370 -11.36 -13.39 23.57
CA VAL A 370 -11.99 -12.08 23.50
C VAL A 370 -11.69 -11.49 22.13
N VAL A 371 -12.73 -10.95 21.49
CA VAL A 371 -12.64 -10.25 20.22
C VAL A 371 -13.20 -8.85 20.32
N LEU A 372 -12.75 -7.97 19.43
CA LEU A 372 -13.39 -6.70 19.17
C LEU A 372 -14.66 -6.97 18.36
N ASN A 373 -15.81 -6.57 18.91
CA ASN A 373 -17.11 -6.79 18.29
C ASN A 373 -17.60 -5.54 17.57
N GLU A 374 -17.37 -4.36 18.15
CA GLU A 374 -17.83 -3.09 17.61
C GLU A 374 -16.87 -1.96 17.94
N ILE A 375 -16.74 -1.00 17.02
CA ILE A 375 -16.05 0.26 17.23
C ILE A 375 -16.97 1.38 16.76
N HIS A 376 -17.39 2.24 17.68
CA HIS A 376 -18.11 3.47 17.37
C HIS A 376 -17.13 4.63 17.57
N TYR A 377 -16.45 5.03 16.51
CA TYR A 377 -15.37 6.02 16.59
C TYR A 377 -15.80 7.44 16.20
N HIS A 378 -17.01 7.62 15.68
CA HIS A 378 -17.50 8.93 15.25
C HIS A 378 -19.04 9.01 15.38
N PRO A 379 -19.55 8.99 16.62
CA PRO A 379 -20.94 9.31 16.90
C PRO A 379 -21.31 10.70 16.31
N PRO A 380 -22.59 10.94 16.01
CA PRO A 380 -23.03 12.25 15.54
C PRO A 380 -22.63 13.37 16.51
N ASP A 381 -22.09 14.46 15.95
CA ASP A 381 -21.73 15.67 16.69
C ASP A 381 -22.90 16.17 17.56
N ILE A 382 -22.57 16.63 18.76
CA ILE A 382 -23.53 17.29 19.64
C ILE A 382 -23.60 18.77 19.25
N LEU A 383 -24.82 19.28 19.05
CA LEU A 383 -25.04 20.70 18.82
C LEU A 383 -25.05 21.46 20.14
N SER A 384 -24.13 22.42 20.28
CA SER A 384 -24.14 23.41 21.36
C SER A 384 -24.32 24.81 20.76
N GLY A 385 -25.59 25.21 20.60
CA GLY A 385 -25.94 26.41 19.84
C GLY A 385 -25.72 26.20 18.34
N THR A 386 -24.95 27.08 17.69
CA THR A 386 -24.53 26.92 16.29
C THR A 386 -23.26 26.09 16.11
N ASN A 387 -22.57 25.74 17.20
CA ASN A 387 -21.34 24.98 17.15
C ASN A 387 -21.64 23.48 17.13
N ARG A 388 -21.00 22.76 16.19
CA ARG A 388 -20.91 21.30 16.21
C ARG A 388 -19.72 20.92 17.07
N LEU A 389 -19.99 20.18 18.14
CA LEU A 389 -18.96 19.63 19.01
C LEU A 389 -18.85 18.13 18.72
N ASP A 390 -17.63 17.69 18.48
CA ASP A 390 -17.31 16.28 18.33
C ASP A 390 -17.77 15.50 19.57
N ASN A 391 -18.57 14.46 19.35
CA ASN A 391 -19.17 13.67 20.42
C ASN A 391 -18.24 12.56 20.92
N THR A 392 -17.05 12.92 21.34
CA THR A 392 -16.03 11.95 21.76
C THR A 392 -16.44 11.15 23.00
N GLN A 393 -17.53 11.52 23.69
CA GLN A 393 -18.03 10.82 24.88
C GLN A 393 -18.83 9.56 24.56
N ASP A 394 -19.46 9.52 23.38
CA ASP A 394 -20.23 8.37 22.91
C ASP A 394 -19.40 7.45 22.00
N GLU A 395 -18.10 7.72 21.90
CA GLU A 395 -17.15 6.81 21.29
C GLU A 395 -16.95 5.59 22.19
N PHE A 396 -17.06 4.40 21.61
CA PHE A 396 -16.83 3.16 22.36
C PHE A 396 -16.20 2.07 21.52
N ILE A 397 -15.63 1.11 22.25
CA ILE A 397 -15.16 -0.17 21.72
C ILE A 397 -15.85 -1.27 22.51
N GLU A 398 -16.56 -2.15 21.80
CA GLU A 398 -17.19 -3.31 22.41
C GLU A 398 -16.28 -4.55 22.30
N LEU A 399 -16.09 -5.22 23.44
CA LEU A 399 -15.38 -6.49 23.51
C LEU A 399 -16.38 -7.62 23.73
N HIS A 400 -16.30 -8.65 22.90
CA HIS A 400 -17.10 -9.86 23.05
C HIS A 400 -16.24 -11.02 23.53
N ASN A 401 -16.65 -11.63 24.64
CA ASN A 401 -16.03 -12.84 25.16
C ASN A 401 -16.67 -14.06 24.48
N LEU A 402 -15.93 -14.68 23.56
CA LEU A 402 -16.33 -15.92 22.89
C LEU A 402 -16.20 -17.15 23.79
N PHE A 403 -15.50 -17.02 24.92
CA PHE A 403 -15.33 -18.09 25.89
C PHE A 403 -16.50 -18.12 26.89
N GLY A 404 -17.02 -19.32 27.16
CA GLY A 404 -18.13 -19.52 28.12
C GLY A 404 -17.76 -19.24 29.60
N GLY A 405 -16.49 -18.98 29.90
CA GLY A 405 -15.98 -18.64 31.23
C GLY A 405 -15.44 -17.21 31.33
N PHE A 406 -14.98 -16.83 32.53
CA PHE A 406 -14.36 -15.53 32.75
C PHE A 406 -13.00 -15.43 32.06
N VAL A 407 -12.76 -14.32 31.36
CA VAL A 407 -11.48 -14.00 30.74
C VAL A 407 -10.91 -12.75 31.38
N ARG A 408 -9.66 -12.80 31.84
CA ARG A 408 -8.95 -11.60 32.27
C ARG A 408 -8.41 -10.88 31.05
N CYS A 409 -8.96 -9.72 30.73
CA CYS A 409 -8.44 -8.87 29.67
C CYS A 409 -7.61 -7.71 30.22
N THR A 410 -6.60 -7.30 29.47
CA THR A 410 -5.86 -6.05 29.64
C THR A 410 -5.96 -5.29 28.33
N VAL A 411 -6.42 -4.05 28.40
CA VAL A 411 -6.47 -3.13 27.27
C VAL A 411 -5.35 -2.13 27.46
N SER A 412 -4.44 -2.02 26.50
CA SER A 412 -3.37 -1.03 26.50
C SER A 412 -3.43 -0.15 25.26
N ASN A 413 -3.10 1.11 25.45
CA ASN A 413 -3.06 2.19 24.45
C ASN A 413 -1.63 2.67 24.15
N GLU A 414 -0.63 1.97 24.70
CA GLU A 414 0.78 2.34 24.63
C GLU A 414 1.54 1.58 23.54
N PHE A 415 0.85 0.81 22.68
CA PHE A 415 1.53 0.04 21.66
C PHE A 415 1.90 0.93 20.48
N LEU A 416 3.20 1.10 20.23
CA LEU A 416 3.72 1.70 19.01
C LEU A 416 4.02 0.57 18.03
N ASP A 417 3.52 0.66 16.81
CA ASP A 417 3.97 -0.22 15.75
C ASP A 417 5.44 0.07 15.37
N PRO A 418 6.09 -0.76 14.54
CA PRO A 418 7.48 -0.53 14.12
C PRO A 418 7.73 0.83 13.43
N LYS A 419 6.66 1.51 12.98
CA LYS A 419 6.68 2.84 12.36
C LYS A 419 6.30 3.96 13.35
N GLY A 420 6.24 3.68 14.66
CA GLY A 420 5.93 4.66 15.71
C GLY A 420 4.45 5.06 15.82
N ARG A 421 3.52 4.29 15.25
CA ARG A 421 2.08 4.59 15.26
C ARG A 421 1.40 3.96 16.48
N ARG A 422 0.59 4.73 17.21
CA ARG A 422 -0.14 4.26 18.39
C ARG A 422 -1.31 3.35 17.99
N GLY A 423 -1.40 2.18 18.60
CA GLY A 423 -2.47 1.21 18.43
C GLY A 423 -3.04 0.73 19.77
N LEU A 424 -4.18 0.04 19.69
CA LEU A 424 -4.85 -0.59 20.82
C LEU A 424 -4.50 -2.09 20.84
N CYS A 425 -3.94 -2.62 21.95
CA CYS A 425 -3.86 -4.07 22.17
C CYS A 425 -4.90 -4.49 23.21
N VAL A 426 -5.64 -5.55 22.88
CA VAL A 426 -6.46 -6.28 23.85
C VAL A 426 -5.78 -7.62 24.08
N SER A 427 -5.22 -7.80 25.27
CA SER A 427 -4.64 -9.07 25.70
C SER A 427 -5.62 -9.81 26.60
N ALA A 428 -5.84 -11.10 26.37
CA ALA A 428 -6.66 -11.94 27.23
C ALA A 428 -5.80 -13.04 27.88
N LYS A 429 -5.49 -12.92 29.17
CA LYS A 429 -4.79 -13.98 29.92
C LYS A 429 -5.76 -15.09 30.31
N HIS A 430 -6.02 -15.97 29.36
CA HIS A 430 -6.36 -17.37 29.64
C HIS A 430 -5.77 -18.36 28.61
N THR A 431 -5.21 -17.84 27.52
CA THR A 431 -4.25 -18.47 26.60
C THR A 431 -3.43 -17.32 26.00
N ASP A 432 -2.12 -17.47 25.83
CA ASP A 432 -1.21 -16.38 25.43
C ASP A 432 -1.43 -15.89 23.98
N ALA A 433 -2.51 -15.15 23.73
CA ALA A 433 -2.75 -14.43 22.48
C ALA A 433 -3.18 -12.98 22.79
N CYS A 434 -2.33 -11.98 22.50
CA CYS A 434 -2.81 -10.58 22.36
C CYS A 434 -3.36 -10.46 20.95
N GLN A 435 -4.62 -10.05 20.80
CA GLN A 435 -5.09 -9.55 19.50
C GLN A 435 -4.52 -8.14 19.35
N ARG A 436 -3.58 -8.00 18.41
CA ARG A 436 -3.01 -6.70 18.00
C ARG A 436 -3.85 -6.16 16.85
N ILE A 437 -4.41 -4.97 17.00
CA ILE A 437 -4.91 -4.21 15.86
C ILE A 437 -3.85 -3.18 15.48
N TYR A 438 -3.28 -3.36 14.31
CA TYR A 438 -2.63 -2.28 13.58
C TYR A 438 -3.64 -1.74 12.56
N PRO A 439 -3.79 -0.40 12.44
CA PRO A 439 -4.59 0.17 11.35
C PRO A 439 -3.85 -0.02 10.02
N GLY A 440 -3.97 -1.22 9.45
CA GLY A 440 -3.47 -1.58 8.13
C GLY A 440 -4.50 -1.19 7.07
N ARG A 441 -4.32 0.00 6.49
CA ARG A 441 -5.18 0.73 5.54
C ARG A 441 -6.32 1.53 6.18
N TRP A 442 -6.14 2.84 6.04
CA TRP A 442 -7.01 3.92 6.46
C TRP A 442 -8.41 3.80 5.84
N ILE A 443 -9.45 4.00 6.64
CA ILE A 443 -10.68 4.63 6.16
C ILE A 443 -10.24 6.00 5.62
N ARG A 444 -10.50 6.30 4.34
CA ARG A 444 -10.05 7.56 3.72
C ARG A 444 -10.41 8.75 4.62
N PRO A 445 -9.49 9.69 4.86
CA PRO A 445 -9.80 10.94 5.56
C PRO A 445 -10.85 11.70 4.75
N CYS A 446 -11.94 12.13 5.38
CA CYS A 446 -12.63 13.31 4.90
C CYS A 446 -11.67 14.49 5.09
N ASP A 447 -11.46 15.29 4.03
CA ASP A 447 -10.63 16.49 3.98
C ASP A 447 -11.01 17.52 5.07
N GLN A 448 -10.47 17.34 6.27
CA GLN A 448 -10.49 18.32 7.34
C GLN A 448 -9.11 18.33 8.02
N PRO A 449 -8.43 19.50 8.11
CA PRO A 449 -7.11 19.59 8.73
C PRO A 449 -7.23 19.33 10.24
N GLY A 450 -6.76 18.16 10.72
CA GLY A 450 -6.46 17.94 12.14
C GLY A 450 -7.00 16.69 12.84
N GLY A 451 -7.67 15.75 12.16
CA GLY A 451 -8.47 14.69 12.82
C GLY A 451 -7.74 13.53 13.52
N ILE A 452 -6.53 13.11 13.10
CA ILE A 452 -5.92 11.88 13.65
C ILE A 452 -4.89 12.15 14.76
N ASN A 453 -4.32 13.35 14.82
CA ASN A 453 -3.36 13.69 15.88
C ASN A 453 -4.00 13.77 17.28
N ARG A 454 -5.33 13.82 17.39
CA ARG A 454 -6.03 13.84 18.68
C ARG A 454 -6.44 12.46 19.19
N PHE A 455 -6.78 11.49 18.34
CA PHE A 455 -7.20 10.16 18.80
C PHE A 455 -6.06 9.43 19.52
N SER A 456 -4.82 9.59 19.04
CA SER A 456 -3.63 9.03 19.69
C SER A 456 -3.23 9.80 20.96
N GLN A 457 -3.50 11.11 21.02
CA GLN A 457 -3.22 11.96 22.19
C GLN A 457 -4.26 11.85 23.30
N GLN A 458 -5.54 11.63 22.99
CA GLN A 458 -6.62 11.54 23.97
C GLN A 458 -6.52 10.29 24.84
N ILE A 459 -6.05 9.15 24.32
CA ILE A 459 -5.83 7.98 25.18
C ILE A 459 -4.60 8.19 26.08
N SER A 460 -3.55 8.89 25.63
CA SER A 460 -2.39 9.23 26.49
C SER A 460 -2.69 10.35 27.51
N GLY A 461 -3.63 11.25 27.21
CA GLY A 461 -4.09 12.28 28.15
C GLY A 461 -5.15 11.79 29.14
N ALA A 462 -5.92 10.74 28.80
CA ALA A 462 -7.02 10.25 29.63
C ALA A 462 -6.60 9.39 30.84
N PHE A 463 -5.35 8.91 30.89
CA PHE A 463 -4.82 8.29 32.13
C PHE A 463 -4.12 9.29 33.05
N GLY A 464 -3.97 10.54 32.60
CA GLY A 464 -3.49 11.68 33.37
C GLY A 464 -4.53 12.80 33.44
N GLY A 465 -5.74 12.48 33.92
CA GLY A 465 -6.75 13.49 34.26
C GLY A 465 -7.78 13.78 33.17
N CYS A 466 -8.64 12.81 32.86
CA CYS A 466 -10.08 12.99 32.58
C CYS A 466 -10.67 11.59 32.33
N GLY A 467 -11.64 11.17 33.13
CA GLY A 467 -12.00 9.77 33.32
C GLY A 467 -12.67 9.09 32.11
N ALA A 468 -11.99 8.10 31.53
CA ALA A 468 -12.62 7.06 30.72
C ALA A 468 -13.35 6.04 31.61
N ARG A 469 -14.53 5.58 31.18
CA ARG A 469 -15.30 4.50 31.84
C ARG A 469 -15.26 3.25 30.97
N ALA A 470 -14.72 2.15 31.51
CA ALA A 470 -14.95 0.83 30.94
C ALA A 470 -16.33 0.33 31.40
N VAL A 471 -17.19 -0.07 30.46
CA VAL A 471 -18.54 -0.56 30.72
C VAL A 471 -18.59 -2.04 30.34
N PHE A 472 -18.98 -2.89 31.29
CA PHE A 472 -19.06 -4.34 31.07
C PHE A 472 -20.52 -4.81 31.04
N TRP A 473 -20.87 -5.55 30.00
CA TRP A 473 -22.21 -6.13 29.81
C TRP A 473 -22.17 -7.66 29.87
N LYS A 474 -23.23 -8.27 30.40
CA LYS A 474 -23.54 -9.71 30.23
C LYS A 474 -25.00 -9.84 29.88
N ALA A 475 -25.29 -10.51 28.76
CA ALA A 475 -26.65 -10.82 28.32
C ALA A 475 -27.62 -9.61 28.38
N GLY A 476 -27.16 -8.43 27.94
CA GLY A 476 -27.97 -7.21 27.92
C GLY A 476 -28.19 -6.53 29.27
N GLN A 477 -27.45 -6.90 30.33
CA GLN A 477 -27.42 -6.16 31.60
C GLN A 477 -26.03 -5.58 31.91
N LEU A 478 -26.02 -4.32 32.36
CA LEU A 478 -24.85 -3.61 32.87
C LEU A 478 -24.36 -4.29 34.16
N ILE A 479 -23.14 -4.82 34.13
CA ILE A 479 -22.53 -5.49 35.29
C ILE A 479 -21.75 -4.49 36.16
N GLY A 480 -21.31 -3.37 35.60
CA GLY A 480 -20.69 -2.28 36.34
C GLY A 480 -19.81 -1.37 35.48
N SER A 481 -19.45 -0.21 36.04
CA SER A 481 -18.54 0.78 35.45
C SER A 481 -17.46 1.16 36.46
N ARG A 482 -16.22 1.34 36.01
CA ARG A 482 -15.11 1.80 36.88
C ARG A 482 -14.43 3.03 36.29
N GLY A 483 -14.25 4.06 37.12
CA GLY A 483 -13.43 5.24 36.82
C GLY A 483 -12.07 5.18 37.54
N SER A 484 -11.09 5.91 37.01
CA SER A 484 -9.77 6.06 37.63
C SER A 484 -9.86 6.75 39.00
N GLY A 485 -9.41 6.08 40.07
CA GLY A 485 -9.26 6.67 41.42
C GLY A 485 -10.12 6.09 42.55
N ALA A 486 -11.04 5.17 42.28
CA ALA A 486 -11.90 4.60 43.33
C ALA A 486 -11.34 3.29 43.94
N THR A 487 -11.23 3.23 45.27
CA THR A 487 -10.81 2.06 46.06
C THR A 487 -11.96 1.19 46.58
N GLY A 488 -13.19 1.36 46.06
CA GLY A 488 -14.34 0.52 46.38
C GLY A 488 -15.42 0.55 45.29
N TRP A 489 -16.19 -0.54 45.20
CA TRP A 489 -17.38 -0.64 44.35
C TRP A 489 -18.54 0.04 45.08
N SER A 490 -19.24 0.98 44.44
CA SER A 490 -20.43 1.61 45.02
C SER A 490 -21.66 0.75 44.73
N GLY A 491 -22.05 -0.04 45.72
CA GLY A 491 -23.39 -0.54 45.99
C GLY A 491 -23.54 -0.57 47.52
N ASP A 492 -24.68 -0.14 48.04
CA ASP A 492 -24.89 0.31 49.42
C ASP A 492 -24.30 -0.54 50.58
N ALA A 493 -23.82 0.21 51.57
CA ALA A 493 -23.71 -0.06 53.02
C ALA A 493 -22.54 -0.89 53.63
N ALA A 494 -21.67 -0.12 54.30
CA ALA A 494 -21.04 -0.31 55.63
C ALA A 494 -19.89 -1.32 55.87
N GLY A 495 -18.78 -0.79 56.43
CA GLY A 495 -17.91 -1.52 57.36
C GLY A 495 -16.45 -1.69 56.96
N HIS A 496 -15.54 -1.18 57.80
CA HIS A 496 -14.10 -1.01 57.58
C HIS A 496 -13.22 -2.28 57.68
N GLN A 497 -12.06 -2.18 56.99
CA GLN A 497 -10.70 -2.69 57.31
C GLN A 497 -10.22 -4.08 56.81
N ARG A 498 -9.29 -3.98 55.84
CA ARG A 498 -7.96 -4.62 55.72
C ARG A 498 -7.86 -6.17 55.76
N ARG A 499 -7.32 -6.75 54.68
CA ARG A 499 -5.94 -7.33 54.60
C ARG A 499 -5.73 -8.07 53.26
N LEU A 500 -4.55 -7.85 52.66
CA LEU A 500 -3.91 -8.84 51.79
C LEU A 500 -3.64 -10.13 52.58
N CYS A 501 -3.79 -11.30 51.94
CA CYS A 501 -2.78 -12.39 51.96
C CYS A 501 -3.18 -13.55 51.02
N ALA A 502 -2.29 -13.84 50.06
CA ALA A 502 -1.68 -15.11 49.67
C ALA A 502 -2.44 -16.48 49.66
N VAL A 503 -2.31 -17.14 48.49
CA VAL A 503 -1.87 -18.54 48.21
C VAL A 503 -2.80 -19.75 48.54
N TYR A 504 -2.98 -20.58 47.47
CA TYR A 504 -3.33 -22.03 47.31
C TYR A 504 -3.17 -23.00 48.50
N PRO A 505 -3.58 -24.30 48.44
CA PRO A 505 -4.42 -25.05 47.47
C PRO A 505 -5.55 -25.88 48.17
N HIS A 506 -6.35 -26.64 47.41
CA HIS A 506 -6.78 -28.04 47.68
C HIS A 506 -8.03 -28.38 46.82
N GLY A 507 -7.90 -29.36 45.91
CA GLY A 507 -9.04 -30.25 45.57
C GLY A 507 -9.08 -31.42 46.57
N PRO A 508 -9.91 -32.46 46.39
CA PRO A 508 -11.04 -32.66 45.46
C PRO A 508 -12.36 -33.05 46.19
N GLY A 509 -13.49 -33.14 45.48
CA GLY A 509 -14.73 -33.65 46.09
C GLY A 509 -15.92 -33.71 45.13
N SER A 510 -16.10 -34.86 44.49
CA SER A 510 -17.27 -35.31 43.72
C SER A 510 -18.57 -35.30 44.53
N ILE A 511 -19.73 -35.10 43.87
CA ILE A 511 -20.98 -35.90 43.95
C ILE A 511 -22.03 -35.32 42.96
N LEU A 512 -22.56 -36.18 42.07
CA LEU A 512 -23.87 -36.10 41.40
C LEU A 512 -24.80 -37.16 42.07
N PRO A 513 -26.12 -37.29 41.80
CA PRO A 513 -27.19 -36.40 41.32
C PRO A 513 -28.52 -36.52 42.13
N GLY A 514 -29.58 -35.77 41.79
CA GLY A 514 -30.98 -36.11 42.21
C GLY A 514 -32.01 -34.97 42.20
N GLN A 515 -33.05 -35.09 41.35
CA GLN A 515 -34.27 -34.23 41.26
C GLN A 515 -35.37 -34.63 42.31
N PRO A 516 -36.66 -34.12 42.37
CA PRO A 516 -37.39 -33.18 41.49
C PRO A 516 -38.48 -32.22 42.10
N MET A 517 -39.07 -31.42 41.18
CA MET A 517 -40.44 -30.83 41.10
C MET A 517 -40.94 -29.70 42.03
N GLY A 518 -41.53 -28.66 41.41
CA GLY A 518 -42.43 -27.69 42.05
C GLY A 518 -42.92 -26.56 41.12
N ASN A 519 -44.05 -26.79 40.43
CA ASN A 519 -44.73 -25.93 39.43
C ASN A 519 -45.06 -24.46 39.82
N LYS A 520 -45.00 -23.52 38.86
CA LYS A 520 -46.19 -22.92 38.16
C LYS A 520 -45.87 -21.77 37.17
N ARG A 521 -46.14 -22.06 35.88
CA ARG A 521 -46.80 -21.30 34.79
C ARG A 521 -46.36 -19.88 34.37
N GLY A 522 -46.02 -19.77 33.07
CA GLY A 522 -46.18 -18.57 32.22
C GLY A 522 -45.58 -18.81 30.81
N TRP A 523 -46.41 -18.86 29.77
CA TRP A 523 -46.11 -19.18 28.36
C TRP A 523 -45.28 -18.06 27.68
N VAL A 524 -44.38 -18.32 26.71
CA VAL A 524 -44.62 -18.46 25.24
C VAL A 524 -43.54 -19.36 24.60
N ARG A 525 -43.96 -20.26 23.68
CA ARG A 525 -43.09 -21.17 22.89
C ARG A 525 -42.42 -20.48 21.69
N PRO A 526 -41.19 -20.88 21.30
CA PRO A 526 -40.54 -20.45 20.06
C PRO A 526 -41.05 -21.25 18.84
N LEU A 527 -41.29 -20.55 17.73
CA LEU A 527 -41.56 -21.17 16.42
C LEU A 527 -40.23 -21.59 15.76
N ALA A 528 -40.20 -22.83 15.30
CA ALA A 528 -39.14 -23.40 14.46
C ALA A 528 -39.18 -22.79 13.04
N PRO A 529 -38.07 -22.79 12.29
CA PRO A 529 -38.07 -22.33 10.91
C PRO A 529 -38.62 -23.43 9.98
N GLU A 530 -39.76 -23.17 9.35
CA GLU A 530 -40.26 -23.96 8.22
C GLU A 530 -39.47 -23.61 6.94
N GLU A 531 -38.95 -24.65 6.31
CA GLU A 531 -38.65 -24.68 4.89
C GLU A 531 -39.93 -24.37 4.09
N ARG A 532 -39.88 -23.38 3.19
CA ARG A 532 -40.72 -23.37 2.00
C ARG A 532 -40.02 -22.64 0.85
N ALA A 533 -39.69 -23.44 -0.16
CA ALA A 533 -39.43 -23.02 -1.52
C ALA A 533 -40.55 -22.11 -2.04
N LEU A 534 -40.18 -21.03 -2.71
CA LEU A 534 -41.06 -20.28 -3.61
C LEU A 534 -40.42 -20.16 -4.98
N SER A 535 -41.29 -20.41 -5.94
CA SER A 535 -41.06 -20.80 -7.32
C SER A 535 -40.68 -19.65 -8.25
N PHE A 536 -39.86 -20.02 -9.23
CA PHE A 536 -39.77 -19.44 -10.57
C PHE A 536 -41.11 -18.94 -11.12
N ARG A 537 -41.13 -17.69 -11.62
CA ARG A 537 -41.83 -17.26 -12.85
C ARG A 537 -41.45 -15.80 -13.20
N GLY A 538 -40.60 -15.64 -14.20
CA GLY A 538 -40.28 -14.36 -14.85
C GLY A 538 -39.49 -14.64 -16.13
N ARG A 539 -40.09 -14.34 -17.28
CA ARG A 539 -39.76 -14.88 -18.61
C ARG A 539 -38.39 -14.45 -19.18
N PRO A 540 -37.82 -15.26 -20.10
CA PRO A 540 -36.60 -14.93 -20.84
C PRO A 540 -36.92 -14.09 -22.09
N GLN A 541 -36.07 -13.11 -22.41
CA GLN A 541 -36.04 -12.53 -23.76
C GLN A 541 -35.28 -13.49 -24.69
N ARG A 542 -36.01 -14.05 -25.66
CA ARG A 542 -35.47 -14.83 -26.77
C ARG A 542 -34.78 -13.90 -27.76
N LEU A 543 -33.51 -14.18 -28.05
CA LEU A 543 -32.92 -13.96 -29.36
C LEU A 543 -33.73 -14.73 -30.41
N VAL A 544 -34.16 -14.04 -31.47
CA VAL A 544 -34.64 -14.65 -32.70
C VAL A 544 -33.55 -14.51 -33.74
N HIS A 545 -32.95 -15.64 -34.13
CA HIS A 545 -32.27 -15.79 -35.41
C HIS A 545 -33.33 -16.01 -36.50
N HIS A 546 -33.19 -15.32 -37.64
CA HIS A 546 -33.63 -15.86 -38.93
C HIS A 546 -32.63 -15.48 -40.04
N HIS A 547 -32.28 -16.51 -40.81
CA HIS A 547 -31.49 -16.52 -42.04
C HIS A 547 -32.00 -15.58 -43.14
N ALA A 548 -31.10 -15.09 -44.02
CA ALA A 548 -30.79 -15.73 -45.31
C ALA A 548 -30.11 -14.77 -46.34
N HIS A 549 -29.09 -15.31 -47.04
CA HIS A 549 -28.75 -15.08 -48.47
C HIS A 549 -28.32 -13.66 -48.94
N SER A 550 -27.34 -13.45 -49.84
CA SER A 550 -26.55 -14.30 -50.76
C SER A 550 -25.36 -13.50 -51.34
N ARG A 551 -24.33 -14.23 -51.83
CA ARG A 551 -23.48 -14.01 -53.03
C ARG A 551 -22.83 -12.60 -53.21
N THR A 552 -21.51 -12.47 -53.41
CA THR A 552 -20.78 -12.96 -54.58
C THR A 552 -19.25 -13.02 -54.40
N LYS A 553 -18.66 -13.96 -55.13
CA LYS A 553 -17.23 -14.27 -55.34
C LYS A 553 -16.43 -13.17 -56.06
N LYS A 554 -15.12 -13.08 -55.76
CA LYS A 554 -13.96 -13.11 -56.70
C LYS A 554 -12.67 -13.13 -55.85
N ARG A 555 -12.01 -14.29 -55.61
CA ARG A 555 -10.91 -14.93 -56.38
C ARG A 555 -9.76 -13.96 -56.77
N LEU A 556 -8.58 -14.17 -56.16
CA LEU A 556 -7.30 -14.69 -56.74
C LEU A 556 -6.54 -13.63 -57.57
N ARG A 557 -5.22 -13.37 -57.44
CA ARG A 557 -4.03 -14.11 -56.98
C ARG A 557 -2.87 -13.13 -56.70
N PRO A 558 -1.76 -13.60 -56.08
CA PRO A 558 -0.53 -12.87 -55.82
C PRO A 558 0.59 -13.18 -56.84
N ASP A 559 1.59 -12.29 -56.94
CA ASP A 559 2.92 -12.46 -57.56
C ASP A 559 3.68 -11.15 -57.30
N ARG A 560 5.01 -11.02 -57.19
CA ARG A 560 6.20 -11.85 -56.94
C ARG A 560 7.39 -10.85 -57.06
N LEU A 561 8.49 -11.09 -56.34
CA LEU A 561 9.85 -10.50 -56.56
C LEU A 561 10.00 -8.99 -56.26
N GLY A 562 11.07 -8.43 -55.70
CA GLY A 562 12.43 -8.88 -55.38
C GLY A 562 13.38 -7.66 -55.44
N TRP A 563 14.48 -7.69 -54.66
CA TRP A 563 15.70 -6.84 -54.73
C TRP A 563 15.60 -5.39 -54.20
N ARG A 564 16.28 -5.04 -53.09
CA ARG A 564 17.70 -4.64 -52.88
C ARG A 564 18.06 -3.19 -53.29
N ARG A 565 18.52 -2.45 -52.26
CA ARG A 565 19.66 -1.53 -52.16
C ARG A 565 19.61 -0.06 -52.65
N HIS A 566 20.10 0.76 -51.71
CA HIS A 566 20.91 1.99 -51.77
C HIS A 566 20.23 3.37 -51.92
N ASP A 567 20.48 4.15 -50.86
CA ASP A 567 20.94 5.53 -50.79
C ASP A 567 20.26 6.59 -51.66
N ARG A 568 19.53 7.48 -50.99
CA ARG A 568 19.97 8.87 -50.75
C ARG A 568 19.25 9.46 -49.56
#